data_AF-A0A820P2V6-F1
#
_entry.id   AF-A0A820P2V6-F1
#
_cell.length_a   1.000
_cell.length_b   1.000
_cell.length_c   1.000
_cell.angle_alpha   90.00
_cell.angle_beta   90.00
_cell.angle_gamma   90.00
#
_symmetry.space_group_name_H-M   'P 1'
#
loop_
_entity.id
_entity.type
_entity.pdbx_description
1 polymer ?
#
loop_
_entity_poly.entity_id
_entity_poly.type
_entity_poly.pdbx_seq_one_letter_code
_entity_poly.pdbx_strand_id
1 'polypeptide(L)'
;CRPCSCHPGGSYSPQCDINSGQCPCREGMIGRQCDTPAQGTYCAGLQFFTYEAELARVEEKKAIIFTYDNPNEQRSWTGTSIVRIYEGGTIDFDIYHMAHSGLYSLIIRYMPAPKTWESARIVVVSQNRTQPNIT
;
A
#
# COMPACT_ATOMS: atom_id res chain seq x y z
N CYS A 1 -20.37 -36.07 10.64
CA CYS A 1 -19.34 -35.21 10.02
C CYS A 1 -19.50 -33.76 10.48
N ARG A 2 -18.41 -32.99 10.48
CA ARG A 2 -18.42 -31.53 10.65
C ARG A 2 -18.09 -30.84 9.32
N PRO A 3 -18.65 -29.64 9.04
CA PRO A 3 -18.28 -28.88 7.85
C PRO A 3 -16.78 -28.53 7.82
N CYS A 4 -16.18 -28.47 6.63
CA CYS A 4 -14.76 -28.13 6.47
C CYS A 4 -14.47 -26.70 6.96
N SER A 5 -15.23 -25.73 6.46
CA SER A 5 -15.09 -24.29 6.75
C SER A 5 -13.65 -23.77 6.53
N CYS A 6 -13.09 -24.04 5.35
CA CYS A 6 -11.78 -23.53 4.96
C CYS A 6 -11.84 -22.00 4.74
N HIS A 7 -10.79 -21.30 5.14
CA HIS A 7 -10.71 -19.84 5.05
C HIS A 7 -10.60 -19.39 3.58
N PRO A 8 -11.47 -18.50 3.08
CA PRO A 8 -11.56 -18.17 1.66
C PRO A 8 -10.28 -17.49 1.12
N GLY A 9 -9.62 -16.68 1.95
CA GLY A 9 -8.35 -16.03 1.59
C GLY A 9 -7.11 -16.88 1.88
N GLY A 10 -7.23 -17.91 2.73
CA GLY A 10 -6.08 -18.68 3.22
C GLY A 10 -5.95 -20.08 2.62
N SER A 11 -6.98 -20.56 1.93
CA SER A 11 -7.00 -21.87 1.28
C SER A 11 -7.14 -21.75 -0.25
N TYR A 12 -6.75 -22.81 -0.96
CA TYR A 12 -6.96 -22.92 -2.41
C TYR A 12 -8.38 -23.41 -2.76
N SER A 13 -9.08 -24.05 -1.83
CA SER A 13 -10.39 -24.66 -2.05
C SER A 13 -11.21 -24.65 -0.76
N PRO A 14 -12.55 -24.51 -0.85
CA PRO A 14 -13.45 -24.69 0.30
C PRO A 14 -13.58 -26.15 0.77
N GLN A 15 -13.07 -27.11 -0.02
CA GLN A 15 -13.09 -28.54 0.31
C GLN A 15 -11.84 -28.93 1.10
N CYS A 16 -12.05 -29.72 2.16
CA CYS A 16 -10.99 -30.29 2.99
C CYS A 16 -10.80 -31.78 2.70
N ASP A 17 -9.64 -32.31 3.10
CA ASP A 17 -9.37 -33.74 3.05
C ASP A 17 -10.43 -34.53 3.86
N ILE A 18 -10.96 -35.61 3.28
CA ILE A 18 -12.09 -36.34 3.85
C ILE A 18 -11.75 -37.06 5.16
N ASN A 19 -10.47 -37.43 5.35
CA ASN A 19 -10.04 -38.21 6.49
C ASN A 19 -9.57 -37.32 7.65
N SER A 20 -8.72 -36.34 7.37
CA SER A 20 -8.11 -35.44 8.36
C SER A 20 -8.91 -34.17 8.61
N GLY A 21 -9.77 -33.77 7.66
CA GLY A 21 -10.47 -32.49 7.69
C GLY A 21 -9.55 -31.28 7.45
N GLN A 22 -8.31 -31.50 7.00
CA GLN A 22 -7.32 -30.45 6.71
C GLN A 22 -7.64 -29.76 5.37
N CYS A 23 -7.68 -28.43 5.39
CA CYS A 23 -7.83 -27.62 4.19
C CYS A 23 -6.50 -27.47 3.42
N PRO A 24 -6.52 -27.34 2.09
CA PRO A 24 -5.33 -27.07 1.30
C PRO A 24 -4.91 -25.60 1.45
N CYS A 25 -3.96 -25.34 2.35
CA CYS A 25 -3.54 -23.98 2.70
C CYS A 25 -2.65 -23.35 1.61
N ARG A 26 -2.82 -22.04 1.43
CA ARG A 26 -1.89 -21.19 0.68
C ARG A 26 -0.58 -21.04 1.41
N GLU A 27 0.46 -20.66 0.67
CA GLU A 27 1.77 -20.40 1.24
C GLU A 27 1.68 -19.36 2.37
N GLY A 28 2.37 -19.63 3.49
CA GLY A 28 2.33 -18.79 4.67
C GLY A 28 1.08 -18.91 5.54
N MET A 29 0.11 -19.77 5.21
CA MET A 29 -1.07 -20.02 6.05
C MET A 29 -1.05 -21.43 6.64
N ILE A 30 -1.48 -21.57 7.90
CA ILE A 30 -1.49 -22.82 8.67
C ILE A 30 -2.81 -23.00 9.44
N GLY A 31 -2.92 -24.15 10.12
CA GLY A 31 -4.11 -24.56 10.85
C GLY A 31 -5.05 -25.40 9.99
N ARG A 32 -6.00 -26.08 10.64
CA ARG A 32 -6.96 -26.97 9.93
C ARG A 32 -7.75 -26.22 8.86
N GLN A 33 -8.07 -24.95 9.13
CA GLN A 33 -8.89 -24.09 8.28
C GLN A 33 -8.07 -23.08 7.46
N CYS A 34 -6.74 -23.05 7.61
CA CYS A 34 -5.87 -22.07 6.95
C CYS A 34 -6.18 -20.61 7.31
N ASP A 35 -6.52 -20.36 8.57
CA ASP A 35 -6.97 -19.07 9.12
C ASP A 35 -5.88 -18.35 9.94
N THR A 36 -4.76 -19.03 10.20
CA THR A 36 -3.64 -18.46 10.98
C THR A 36 -2.41 -18.33 10.09
N PRO A 37 -1.71 -17.17 10.08
CA PRO A 37 -0.42 -17.06 9.40
C PRO A 37 0.63 -17.96 10.08
N ALA A 38 1.51 -18.56 9.28
CA ALA A 38 2.63 -19.35 9.76
C ALA A 38 3.56 -18.48 10.62
N GLN A 39 4.29 -19.11 11.54
CA GLN A 39 5.33 -18.41 12.29
C GLN A 39 6.33 -17.75 11.33
N GLY A 40 6.63 -16.48 11.55
CA GLY A 40 7.50 -15.68 10.68
C GLY A 40 6.80 -15.04 9.48
N THR A 41 5.48 -15.23 9.32
CA THR A 41 4.67 -14.59 8.28
C THR A 41 3.59 -13.70 8.88
N TYR A 42 2.98 -12.84 8.06
CA TYR A 42 1.87 -11.98 8.45
C TYR A 42 0.91 -11.76 7.27
N CYS A 43 -0.34 -11.48 7.58
CA CYS A 43 -1.30 -10.99 6.59
C CYS A 43 -1.14 -9.47 6.47
N ALA A 44 -0.60 -9.00 5.35
CA ALA A 44 -0.45 -7.58 5.09
C ALA A 44 -1.82 -6.88 5.12
N GLY A 45 -1.92 -5.75 5.85
CA GLY A 45 -3.12 -4.94 5.89
C GLY A 45 -3.36 -4.18 4.58
N LEU A 46 -4.56 -3.60 4.43
CA LEU A 46 -4.95 -2.86 3.21
C LEU A 46 -4.05 -1.67 2.86
N GLN A 47 -3.30 -1.15 3.84
CA GLN A 47 -2.42 0.03 3.70
C GLN A 47 -0.95 -0.35 3.60
N PHE A 48 -0.65 -1.62 3.31
CA PHE A 48 0.73 -2.11 3.23
C PHE A 48 1.56 -1.36 2.19
N PHE A 49 0.97 -1.01 1.05
CA PHE A 49 1.61 -0.17 0.02
C PHE A 49 1.43 1.31 0.35
N THR A 50 2.11 1.77 1.40
CA THR A 50 2.22 3.19 1.75
C THR A 50 3.54 3.74 1.21
N TYR A 51 3.46 4.81 0.42
CA TYR A 51 4.62 5.53 -0.12
C TYR A 51 4.69 6.89 0.56
N GLU A 52 5.76 7.09 1.33
CA GLU A 52 5.91 8.26 2.18
C GLU A 52 6.34 9.48 1.36
N ALA A 53 5.72 10.63 1.64
CA ALA A 53 5.95 11.85 0.88
C ALA A 53 7.39 12.35 1.03
N GLU A 54 8.03 12.14 2.19
CA GLU A 54 9.41 12.54 2.43
C GLU A 54 10.45 11.74 1.64
N LEU A 55 10.05 10.61 1.05
CA LEU A 55 10.88 9.81 0.16
C LEU A 55 10.57 10.09 -1.32
N ALA A 56 9.54 10.90 -1.62
CA ALA A 56 9.16 11.25 -2.97
C ALA A 56 10.07 12.35 -3.54
N ARG A 57 10.13 12.44 -4.88
CA ARG A 57 10.81 13.56 -5.54
C ARG A 57 9.89 14.77 -5.53
N VAL A 58 10.43 15.93 -5.23
CA VAL A 58 9.69 17.19 -5.19
C VAL A 58 10.38 18.25 -6.03
N GLU A 59 9.59 19.17 -6.59
CA GLU A 59 10.17 20.32 -7.27
C GLU A 59 10.85 21.25 -6.27
N GLU A 60 12.13 21.55 -6.51
CA GLU A 60 12.89 22.49 -5.69
C GLU A 60 12.18 23.84 -5.60
N LYS A 61 12.24 24.48 -4.43
CA LYS A 61 11.64 25.80 -4.13
C LYS A 61 10.10 25.85 -4.18
N LYS A 62 9.41 24.81 -4.63
CA LYS A 62 7.93 24.69 -4.57
C LYS A 62 7.46 23.62 -3.59
N ALA A 63 8.37 23.04 -2.83
CA ALA A 63 8.08 22.15 -1.73
C ALA A 63 8.95 22.48 -0.51
N ILE A 64 8.39 22.26 0.68
CA ILE A 64 9.13 22.26 1.94
C ILE A 64 8.82 20.96 2.68
N ILE A 65 9.87 20.32 3.20
CA ILE A 65 9.77 19.12 4.03
C ILE A 65 9.84 19.57 5.49
N PHE A 66 8.83 19.23 6.28
CA PHE A 66 8.80 19.47 7.72
C PHE A 66 9.08 18.16 8.45
N THR A 67 10.20 18.09 9.15
CA THR A 67 10.60 16.90 9.92
C THR A 67 10.16 17.02 11.37
N TYR A 68 9.61 15.92 11.89
CA TYR A 68 9.12 15.81 13.26
C TYR A 68 9.92 14.75 14.00
N ASP A 69 10.82 15.21 14.86
CA ASP A 69 11.79 14.38 15.59
C ASP A 69 11.30 13.97 16.99
N ASN A 70 10.22 14.57 17.50
CA ASN A 70 9.69 14.25 18.82
C ASN A 70 9.03 12.85 18.85
N PRO A 71 9.61 11.87 19.56
CA PRO A 71 9.05 10.52 19.63
C PRO A 71 7.75 10.43 20.43
N ASN A 72 7.46 11.41 21.28
CA ASN A 72 6.27 11.44 22.15
C ASN A 72 5.09 12.18 21.51
N GLU A 73 5.25 12.71 20.30
CA GLU A 73 4.16 13.38 19.60
C GLU A 73 3.13 12.37 19.10
N GLN A 74 1.86 12.59 19.47
CA GLN A 74 0.76 11.76 19.00
C GLN A 74 0.42 12.16 17.55
N ARG A 75 1.04 11.46 16.60
CA ARG A 75 0.96 11.78 15.17
C ARG A 75 -0.17 11.03 14.48
N SER A 76 -0.83 11.70 13.54
CA SER A 76 -1.85 11.11 12.66
C SER A 76 -1.29 10.60 11.32
N TRP A 77 -0.03 10.93 11.02
CA TRP A 77 0.70 10.50 9.83
C TRP A 77 1.70 9.40 10.16
N THR A 78 2.14 8.69 9.12
CA THR A 78 3.24 7.73 9.15
C THR A 78 4.54 8.41 8.72
N GLY A 79 5.68 7.75 8.94
CA GLY A 79 6.98 8.33 8.60
C GLY A 79 7.49 9.37 9.59
N THR A 80 8.49 10.15 9.17
CA THR A 80 9.21 11.11 10.02
C THR A 80 8.93 12.56 9.65
N SER A 81 8.47 12.79 8.42
CA SER A 81 8.31 14.12 7.88
C SER A 81 7.01 14.23 7.10
N ILE A 82 6.54 15.46 6.90
CA ILE A 82 5.45 15.77 5.97
C ILE A 82 5.98 16.71 4.90
N VAL A 83 5.36 16.68 3.73
CA VAL A 83 5.74 17.53 2.62
C VAL A 83 4.62 18.52 2.33
N ARG A 84 4.95 19.82 2.36
CA ARG A 84 4.06 20.89 1.91
C ARG A 84 4.43 21.27 0.49
N ILE A 85 3.45 21.15 -0.40
CA ILE A 85 3.56 21.57 -1.80
C ILE A 85 2.87 22.92 -1.98
N TYR A 86 3.58 23.87 -2.60
CA TYR A 86 3.08 25.18 -2.96
C TYR A 86 2.42 25.16 -4.34
N GLU A 87 1.67 26.21 -4.67
CA GLU A 87 0.99 26.32 -5.94
C GLU A 87 1.94 26.16 -7.14
N GLY A 88 1.52 25.33 -8.10
CA GLY A 88 2.33 24.99 -9.28
C GLY A 88 3.51 24.05 -9.02
N GLY A 89 3.68 23.52 -7.80
CA GLY A 89 4.67 22.49 -7.48
C GLY A 89 4.18 21.08 -7.74
N THR A 90 5.13 20.15 -7.90
CA THR A 90 4.85 18.72 -8.10
C THR A 90 5.50 17.87 -7.02
N ILE A 91 4.89 16.71 -6.78
CA ILE A 91 5.44 15.62 -5.98
C ILE A 91 5.26 14.33 -6.77
N ASP A 92 6.38 13.66 -7.04
CA ASP A 92 6.46 12.47 -7.87
C ASP A 92 6.83 11.26 -7.02
N PHE A 93 5.91 10.30 -6.98
CA PHE A 93 6.08 9.03 -6.28
C PHE A 93 6.51 7.96 -7.29
N ASP A 94 7.64 7.32 -7.05
CA ASP A 94 8.00 6.10 -7.76
C ASP A 94 7.28 4.93 -7.08
N ILE A 95 6.36 4.28 -7.81
CA ILE A 95 5.55 3.17 -7.31
C ILE A 95 6.16 1.84 -7.75
N TYR A 96 6.53 1.00 -6.80
CA TYR A 96 7.25 -0.25 -7.04
C TYR A 96 6.81 -1.38 -6.07
N HIS A 97 7.17 -2.63 -6.39
CA HIS A 97 6.84 -3.85 -5.61
C HIS A 97 5.34 -4.16 -5.44
N MET A 98 4.50 -3.81 -6.42
CA MET A 98 3.10 -4.21 -6.40
C MET A 98 3.01 -5.74 -6.45
N ALA A 99 2.43 -6.36 -5.41
CA ALA A 99 2.41 -7.82 -5.26
C ALA A 99 1.60 -8.53 -6.37
N HIS A 100 0.56 -7.88 -6.89
CA HIS A 100 -0.31 -8.44 -7.92
C HIS A 100 -0.73 -7.39 -8.94
N SER A 101 -1.05 -7.83 -10.15
CA SER A 101 -1.73 -6.98 -11.13
C SER A 101 -3.23 -6.93 -10.78
N GLY A 102 -3.82 -5.75 -10.82
CA GLY A 102 -5.21 -5.56 -10.44
C GLY A 102 -5.61 -4.10 -10.30
N LEU A 103 -6.82 -3.89 -9.77
CA LEU A 103 -7.31 -2.55 -9.46
C LEU A 103 -6.85 -2.12 -8.08
N TYR A 104 -6.33 -0.90 -8.00
CA TYR A 104 -5.87 -0.28 -6.76
C TYR A 104 -6.59 1.05 -6.57
N SER A 105 -7.03 1.29 -5.33
CA SER A 105 -7.57 2.60 -4.95
C SER A 105 -6.43 3.51 -4.51
N LEU A 106 -6.32 4.66 -5.15
CA LEU A 106 -5.37 5.69 -4.72
C LEU A 106 -5.97 6.48 -3.56
N ILE A 107 -5.29 6.46 -2.42
CA ILE A 107 -5.67 7.22 -1.23
C ILE A 107 -4.54 8.20 -0.92
N ILE A 108 -4.85 9.49 -0.96
CA ILE A 108 -3.92 10.55 -0.56
C ILE A 108 -4.29 11.00 0.85
N ARG A 109 -3.35 10.86 1.79
CA ARG A 109 -3.47 11.44 3.13
C ARG A 109 -2.79 12.80 3.13
N TYR A 110 -3.52 13.83 3.51
CA TYR A 110 -3.02 15.19 3.55
C TYR A 110 -3.61 15.96 4.73
N MET A 111 -2.93 17.03 5.12
CA MET A 111 -3.43 18.01 6.09
C MET A 111 -3.75 19.32 5.38
N PRO A 112 -4.93 19.93 5.60
CA PRO A 112 -5.23 21.26 5.06
C PRO A 112 -4.27 22.30 5.64
N ALA A 113 -3.86 23.27 4.83
CA ALA A 113 -3.04 24.40 5.27
C ALA A 113 -3.68 25.73 4.87
N PRO A 114 -3.41 26.84 5.59
CA PRO A 114 -3.85 28.16 5.16
C PRO A 114 -3.16 28.59 3.86
N LYS A 115 -3.90 29.25 2.95
CA LYS A 115 -3.42 29.74 1.64
C LYS A 115 -2.82 28.63 0.77
N THR A 116 -3.62 27.63 0.44
CA THR A 116 -3.24 26.54 -0.47
C THR A 116 -3.79 26.75 -1.88
N TRP A 117 -3.37 25.89 -2.79
CA TRP A 117 -3.99 25.69 -4.09
C TRP A 117 -5.45 25.21 -3.95
N GLU A 118 -6.24 25.44 -5.00
CA GLU A 118 -7.68 25.07 -5.07
C GLU A 118 -7.89 23.63 -5.56
N SER A 119 -7.07 23.17 -6.50
CA SER A 119 -7.16 21.82 -7.06
C SER A 119 -5.79 21.17 -7.23
N ALA A 120 -5.76 19.84 -7.11
CA ALA A 120 -4.60 19.02 -7.43
C ALA A 120 -4.97 18.06 -8.56
N ARG A 121 -4.03 17.85 -9.49
CA ARG A 121 -4.16 16.90 -10.59
C ARG A 121 -3.26 15.70 -10.32
N ILE A 122 -3.87 14.52 -10.35
CA ILE A 122 -3.16 13.25 -10.23
C ILE A 122 -2.96 12.69 -11.64
N VAL A 123 -1.72 12.33 -11.96
CA VAL A 123 -1.36 11.70 -13.24
C VAL A 123 -0.61 10.41 -12.94
N VAL A 124 -1.10 9.29 -13.49
CA VAL A 124 -0.42 8.00 -13.41
C VAL A 124 0.33 7.77 -14.71
N VAL A 125 1.66 7.64 -14.63
CA VAL A 125 2.53 7.41 -15.78
C VAL A 125 3.11 6.01 -15.71
N SER A 126 2.85 5.20 -16.74
CA SER A 126 3.49 3.89 -16.88
C SER A 126 4.82 4.07 -17.61
N GLN A 127 5.90 3.53 -17.04
CA GLN A 127 7.24 3.61 -17.64
C GLN A 127 7.35 2.89 -19.00
N ASN A 128 6.39 2.01 -19.33
CA ASN A 128 6.40 1.24 -20.59
C ASN A 128 5.71 1.92 -21.79
N ARG A 129 5.28 3.19 -21.68
CA ARG A 129 4.64 3.92 -22.79
C ARG A 129 5.51 5.00 -23.45
N THR A 130 6.78 5.13 -23.08
CA THR A 130 7.74 6.07 -23.70
C THR A 130 8.77 5.38 -24.57
N GLN A 131 8.32 4.61 -25.56
CA GLN A 131 8.98 4.59 -26.85
C GLN A 131 7.93 4.97 -27.90
N PRO A 132 7.85 6.22 -28.35
CA PRO A 132 7.26 6.48 -29.65
C PRO A 132 8.08 5.66 -30.65
N ASN A 133 7.41 4.80 -31.43
CA ASN A 133 8.04 4.10 -32.55
C ASN A 133 8.71 5.14 -33.46
N ILE A 134 10.03 5.25 -33.39
CA ILE A 134 10.82 5.99 -34.36
C ILE A 134 11.14 5.01 -35.48
N THR A 135 10.40 5.18 -36.58
CA THR A 135 10.58 4.65 -37.95
C THR A 135 10.67 3.14 -38.13
#